data_AF-A0A932YX46-F1
#
_entry.id   AF-A0A932YX46-F1
#
_cell.length_a   1.000
_cell.length_b   1.000
_cell.length_c   1.000
_cell.angle_alpha   90.00
_cell.angle_beta   90.00
_cell.angle_gamma   90.00
#
_symmetry.space_group_name_H-M   'P 1'
#
loop_
_entity.id
_entity.type
_entity.pdbx_description
1 polymer ?
#
loop_
_entity_poly.entity_id
_entity_poly.type
_entity_poly.pdbx_seq_one_letter_code
_entity_poly.pdbx_strand_id
1 'polypeptide(L)' 'MRTEVRSRPLAVCNVCHALTDQHEYLNQRCHQVVNGRRCYGTFRSGLGYLWDRCESCQGSGRVGSRECGECAGYGWKMYG' A
#
# COMPACT_ATOMS: atom_id res chain seq x y z
N MET A 1 -11.52 -20.46 9.45
CA MET A 1 -11.08 -19.85 8.17
C MET A 1 -9.67 -19.32 8.39
N ARG A 2 -8.69 -19.77 7.60
CA ARG A 2 -7.32 -19.26 7.68
C ARG A 2 -7.33 -17.90 6.99
N THR A 3 -7.08 -16.82 7.74
CA THR A 3 -7.00 -15.49 7.15
C THR A 3 -5.73 -15.43 6.30
N GLU A 4 -5.87 -15.39 4.98
CA GLU A 4 -4.73 -15.26 4.08
C GLU A 4 -4.07 -13.90 4.31
N VAL A 5 -2.83 -13.95 4.81
CA VAL A 5 -2.01 -12.76 5.03
C VAL A 5 -1.53 -12.26 3.66
N ARG A 6 -1.81 -11.01 3.34
CA ARG A 6 -1.37 -10.39 2.08
C ARG A 6 0.15 -10.29 2.05
N SER A 7 0.72 -10.38 0.85
CA SER A 7 2.11 -10.03 0.62
C SER A 7 2.35 -8.54 0.88
N ARG A 8 3.59 -8.19 1.24
CA ARG A 8 3.99 -6.78 1.36
C ARG A 8 3.79 -6.05 0.03
N PRO A 9 3.33 -4.79 0.05
CA PRO A 9 3.25 -3.98 -1.16
C PRO A 9 4.59 -3.89 -1.87
N LEU A 10 4.53 -3.89 -3.20
CA LEU A 10 5.70 -3.95 -4.06
C LEU A 10 6.38 -2.59 -4.21
N ALA A 11 5.59 -1.51 -4.28
CA ALA A 11 6.10 -0.16 -4.44
C ALA A 11 5.32 0.88 -3.65
N VAL A 12 6.01 2.01 -3.42
CA VAL A 12 5.54 3.18 -2.68
C VAL A 12 5.77 4.41 -3.54
N CYS A 13 4.78 5.29 -3.65
CA CYS A 13 4.98 6.58 -4.29
C CYS A 13 5.85 7.48 -3.41
N ASN A 14 6.95 7.98 -3.95
CA ASN A 14 7.88 8.84 -3.22
C ASN A 14 7.37 10.26 -2.89
N VAL A 15 6.10 10.56 -3.17
CA VAL A 15 5.48 11.88 -2.94
C VAL A 15 4.21 11.73 -2.12
N CYS A 16 3.21 10.99 -2.60
CA CYS A 16 1.94 10.83 -1.89
C CYS A 16 1.88 9.60 -0.98
N HIS A 17 2.95 8.79 -0.97
CA HIS A 17 3.09 7.59 -0.15
C HIS A 17 2.03 6.51 -0.42
N ALA A 18 1.30 6.62 -1.53
CA ALA A 18 0.41 5.58 -2.00
C ALA A 18 1.18 4.28 -2.23
N LEU A 19 0.51 3.16 -1.95
CA LEU A 19 1.08 1.82 -2.07
C LEU A 19 0.59 1.17 -3.38
N THR A 20 1.33 0.20 -3.89
CA THR A 20 0.88 -0.64 -5.02
C THR A 20 1.49 -2.03 -4.92
N ASP A 21 0.70 -3.03 -5.27
CA ASP A 21 1.09 -4.44 -5.47
C ASP A 21 1.31 -4.76 -6.96
N GLN A 22 0.88 -3.88 -7.86
CA GLN A 22 1.01 -4.05 -9.31
C GLN A 22 2.43 -3.76 -9.80
N HIS A 23 3.03 -4.74 -10.47
CA HIS A 23 4.38 -4.66 -11.02
C HIS A 23 4.49 -3.63 -12.15
N GLU A 24 3.41 -3.47 -12.93
CA GLU A 24 3.33 -2.51 -14.05
C GLU A 24 3.56 -1.06 -13.61
N TYR A 25 3.25 -0.72 -12.35
CA TYR A 25 3.46 0.63 -11.84
C TYR A 25 4.86 0.84 -11.27
N LEU A 26 5.68 -0.21 -11.12
CA LEU A 26 7.04 -0.05 -10.60
C LEU A 26 7.85 0.86 -11.53
N ASN A 27 8.49 1.88 -10.95
CA ASN A 27 9.22 2.94 -11.65
C ASN A 27 8.37 3.79 -12.61
N GLN A 28 7.04 3.66 -12.57
CA GLN A 28 6.11 4.48 -13.34
C GLN A 28 5.53 5.62 -12.51
N ARG A 29 5.07 6.65 -13.23
CA ARG A 29 4.40 7.80 -12.62
C ARG A 29 3.16 7.35 -11.86
N CYS A 30 3.03 7.84 -10.62
CA CYS A 30 1.92 7.51 -9.75
C CYS A 30 0.57 7.81 -10.43
N HIS A 31 -0.33 6.83 -10.40
CA HIS A 31 -1.67 6.94 -10.99
C HIS A 31 -2.69 7.57 -10.02
N GLN A 32 -2.34 7.76 -8.75
CA GLN A 32 -3.24 8.30 -7.74
C GLN A 32 -3.55 9.78 -7.98
N VAL A 33 -4.79 10.16 -7.67
CA VAL A 33 -5.25 11.56 -7.70
C VAL A 33 -5.22 12.10 -6.27
N VAL A 34 -4.46 13.17 -6.06
CA VAL A 34 -4.30 13.84 -4.76
C VAL A 34 -4.65 15.31 -4.97
N ASN A 35 -5.55 15.86 -4.15
CA ASN A 35 -6.02 17.24 -4.27
C ASN A 35 -6.55 17.59 -5.69
N GLY A 36 -7.30 16.66 -6.30
CA GLY A 36 -7.91 16.84 -7.62
C GLY A 36 -6.95 16.81 -8.80
N ARG A 37 -5.66 16.50 -8.59
CA ARG A 37 -4.66 16.35 -9.67
C ARG A 37 -3.93 15.02 -9.55
N ARG A 38 -3.52 14.46 -10.69
CA ARG A 38 -2.69 13.25 -10.68
C ARG A 38 -1.36 13.55 -10.00
N CYS A 39 -0.96 12.69 -9.06
CA CYS A 39 0.30 12.81 -8.34
C CYS A 39 1.47 12.91 -9.33
N TYR A 40 2.42 13.81 -9.04
CA TYR A 40 3.62 14.01 -9.86
C TYR A 40 4.76 13.08 -9.46
N GLY A 41 4.60 12.32 -8.37
CA GLY A 41 5.58 11.33 -7.93
C GLY A 41 5.59 10.07 -8.78
N THR A 42 6.51 9.17 -8.42
CA THR A 42 6.74 7.89 -9.09
C THR A 42 6.70 6.79 -8.04
N PHE A 43 6.16 5.63 -8.40
CA PHE A 43 6.24 4.45 -7.56
C PHE A 43 7.67 3.89 -7.58
N ARG A 44 8.32 3.86 -6.42
CA ARG A 44 9.65 3.26 -6.23
C ARG A 44 9.53 1.97 -5.45
N SER A 45 10.53 1.10 -5.57
CA SER A 45 10.56 -0.17 -4.84
C SER A 45 10.28 0.03 -3.35
N GLY A 46 9.33 -0.75 -2.83
CA GLY A 46 8.95 -0.74 -1.42
C GLY A 46 10.02 -1.36 -0.51
N LEU A 47 11.03 -2.02 -1.06
CA LEU A 47 12.05 -2.74 -0.30
C LEU A 47 12.91 -1.85 0.62
N GLY A 48 13.02 -0.55 0.29
CA GLY A 48 13.78 0.41 1.10
C GLY A 48 13.03 0.94 2.33
N TYR A 49 11.75 0.58 2.50
CA TYR A 49 10.90 1.07 3.59
C TYR A 49 10.77 0.03 4.70
N LEU A 50 10.43 0.51 5.91
CA LEU A 50 10.05 -0.35 7.02
C LEU A 50 8.57 -0.72 6.90
N TRP A 51 8.27 -2.00 7.15
CA TRP A 51 6.93 -2.55 7.00
C TRP A 51 6.52 -3.28 8.26
N ASP A 52 5.40 -2.86 8.84
CA ASP A 52 4.73 -3.65 9.87
C ASP A 52 3.44 -4.22 9.34
N ARG A 53 3.12 -5.43 9.82
CA ARG A 53 1.81 -6.01 9.60
C ARG A 53 0.78 -5.12 10.30
N CYS A 54 -0.29 -4.77 9.60
CA CYS A 54 -1.37 -4.01 10.22
C CYS A 54 -2.05 -4.86 11.30
N GLU A 55 -1.99 -4.41 12.55
CA GLU A 55 -2.51 -5.12 13.72
C GLU A 55 -4.03 -5.27 13.65
N SER A 56 -4.74 -4.21 13.24
CA SER A 56 -6.21 -4.18 13.22
C SER A 56 -6.85 -5.18 12.27
N CYS A 57 -6.18 -5.54 11.17
CA CYS A 57 -6.65 -6.56 10.23
C CYS A 57 -5.77 -7.82 10.22
N GLN A 58 -4.75 -7.87 11.08
CA GLN A 58 -3.75 -8.93 11.16
C GLN A 58 -3.14 -9.31 9.79
N GLY A 59 -2.93 -8.33 8.90
CA GLY A 59 -2.35 -8.58 7.57
C GLY A 59 -3.32 -8.98 6.46
N SER A 60 -4.61 -9.10 6.74
CA SER A 60 -5.61 -9.49 5.74
C SER A 60 -6.03 -8.34 4.80
N GLY A 61 -5.83 -7.10 5.25
CA GLY A 61 -6.36 -5.91 4.59
C GLY A 61 -7.86 -5.68 4.81
N ARG A 62 -8.54 -6.52 5.61
CA ARG A 62 -9.99 -6.40 5.86
C ARG A 62 -10.31 -6.52 7.35
N VAL A 63 -11.35 -5.82 7.77
CA VAL A 63 -11.97 -5.97 9.10
C VAL A 63 -13.42 -6.38 8.85
N GLY A 64 -13.74 -7.66 9.08
CA GLY A 64 -15.01 -8.25 8.65
C GLY A 64 -15.15 -8.21 7.12
N SER A 65 -16.24 -7.63 6.63
CA SER A 65 -16.51 -7.48 5.19
C SER A 65 -15.95 -6.20 4.56
N ARG A 66 -15.37 -5.30 5.36
CA ARG A 66 -14.92 -3.97 4.90
C ARG A 66 -13.39 -3.93 4.77
N GLU A 67 -12.91 -3.07 3.89
CA GLU A 67 -11.48 -2.76 3.80
C GLU A 67 -10.99 -2.12 5.10
N CYS A 68 -9.82 -2.54 5.54
CA CYS A 68 -9.20 -1.99 6.74
C CYS A 68 -8.75 -0.55 6.44
N GLY A 69 -9.40 0.43 7.07
CA GLY A 69 -9.07 1.85 6.89
C GLY A 69 -7.64 2.20 7.34
N GLU A 70 -7.11 1.50 8.35
CA GLU A 70 -5.76 1.79 8.88
C GLU A 70 -4.61 1.44 7.94
N CYS A 71 -4.80 0.47 7.06
CA CYS A 71 -3.81 0.09 6.05
C CYS A 71 -4.34 0.25 4.62
N ALA A 72 -5.46 0.97 4.45
CA ALA A 72 -6.16 1.17 3.19
C ALA A 72 -6.32 -0.14 2.37
N GLY A 73 -6.61 -1.26 3.04
CA GLY A 73 -6.81 -2.55 2.36
C GLY A 73 -5.54 -3.37 2.07
N TYR A 74 -4.34 -2.85 2.30
CA TYR A 74 -3.09 -3.54 1.94
C TYR A 74 -2.67 -4.61 2.95
N GLY A 75 -3.11 -4.51 4.20
CA GLY A 75 -2.68 -5.41 5.28
C GLY A 75 -1.34 -5.04 5.92
N TRP A 76 -0.65 -4.03 5.40
CA TRP A 76 0.65 -3.59 5.88
C TRP A 76 0.66 -2.08 6.07
N LYS A 77 1.44 -1.61 7.05
CA LYS A 77 1.74 -0.20 7.27
C LYS A 77 3.19 0.04 6.89
N MET A 78 3.42 1.16 6.20
CA MET A 78 4.75 1.60 5.78
C MET A 78 5.23 2.71 6.70
N TYR A 79 6.50 2.64 7.11
CA TYR A 79 7.19 3.70 7.82
C TYR A 79 8.47 4.07 7.06
N GLY A 80 8.68 5.36 6.86
CA GLY A 80 9.86 5.92 6.21
C GLY A 80 9.62 7.29 5.62
#